data_AF-A0A3B1BJD5-F1
#
_entry.id   AF-A0A3B1BJD5-F1
#
_cell.length_a   1.000
_cell.length_b   1.000
_cell.length_c   1.000
_cell.angle_alpha   90.00
_cell.angle_beta   90.00
_cell.angle_gamma   90.00
#
_symmetry.space_group_name_H-M   'P 1'
#
loop_
_entity.id
_entity.type
_entity.pdbx_description
1 polymer ?
#
loop_
_entity_poly.entity_id
_entity_poly.type
_entity_poly.pdbx_seq_one_letter_code
_entity_poly.pdbx_strand_id
1 'polypeptide(L)'
;MRKKDLRIYLTLITASIRGKMEYKMTFLFMFFALVIYYAGHIGVVLVILAKFTTIAGWSLGEMAFLYGLMVFSQGLTSVFFSSMNEFETLVVNGEFDRLLVRPLNPLGQILSSKFEIISLANFTIGITALCFGSYYAGVQWTFAKALFLPAVLFGAVLIQGGVRLAVSAVCFWTVRNRSLVHTVVYSSKEMILYPVTIYKMWMQVFLTILFPLAFVNFYPSYYF
;
A
#
# COMPACT_ATOMS: atom_id res chain seq x y z
N MET A 1 -22.60 -12.88 -3.92
CA MET A 1 -21.60 -13.98 -3.85
C MET A 1 -22.25 -15.19 -3.21
N ARG A 2 -22.21 -16.37 -3.82
CA ARG A 2 -22.76 -17.58 -3.19
C ARG A 2 -21.80 -18.04 -2.09
N LYS A 3 -22.29 -18.59 -0.97
CA LYS A 3 -21.45 -19.07 0.16
C LYS A 3 -20.35 -20.04 -0.29
N LYS A 4 -20.58 -20.78 -1.38
CA LYS A 4 -19.61 -21.70 -1.99
C LYS A 4 -18.39 -20.96 -2.57
N ASP A 5 -18.58 -19.80 -3.18
CA ASP A 5 -17.51 -19.02 -3.82
C ASP A 5 -16.52 -18.49 -2.77
N LEU A 6 -17.04 -18.00 -1.63
CA LEU A 6 -16.20 -17.51 -0.53
C LEU A 6 -15.29 -18.61 0.03
N ARG A 7 -15.81 -19.83 0.19
CA ARG A 7 -15.01 -20.97 0.66
C ARG A 7 -13.86 -21.30 -0.31
N ILE A 8 -14.12 -21.18 -1.61
CA ILE A 8 -13.09 -21.41 -2.65
C ILE A 8 -11.99 -20.34 -2.54
N TYR A 9 -12.35 -19.06 -2.45
CA TYR A 9 -11.37 -17.98 -2.28
C TYR A 9 -10.51 -18.15 -1.02
N LEU A 10 -11.12 -18.49 0.12
CA LEU A 10 -10.38 -18.74 1.36
C LEU A 10 -9.43 -19.95 1.24
N THR A 11 -9.84 -20.98 0.51
CA THR A 11 -9.00 -22.17 0.25
C THR A 11 -7.78 -21.79 -0.58
N LEU A 12 -7.96 -20.97 -1.63
CA LEU A 12 -6.86 -20.47 -2.46
C LEU A 12 -5.86 -19.63 -1.63
N ILE A 13 -6.36 -18.70 -0.83
CA ILE A 13 -5.52 -17.86 0.06
C ILE A 13 -4.71 -18.75 1.01
N THR A 14 -5.35 -19.74 1.64
CA THR A 14 -4.69 -20.65 2.59
C THR A 14 -3.62 -21.50 1.91
N ALA A 15 -3.89 -22.00 0.69
CA ALA A 15 -2.91 -22.74 -0.09
C ALA A 15 -1.69 -21.88 -0.44
N SER A 16 -1.90 -20.64 -0.86
CA SER A 16 -0.82 -19.69 -1.19
C SER A 16 0.03 -19.35 0.04
N ILE A 17 -0.57 -19.20 1.22
CA ILE A 17 0.16 -18.98 2.48
C ILE A 17 1.03 -20.20 2.82
N ARG A 18 0.48 -21.42 2.71
CA ARG A 18 1.22 -22.66 3.00
C ARG A 18 2.42 -22.84 2.08
N GLY A 19 2.27 -22.61 0.78
CA GLY A 19 3.38 -22.70 -0.18
C GLY A 19 4.52 -21.72 0.12
N LYS A 20 4.22 -20.52 0.65
CA LYS A 20 5.27 -19.57 1.05
C LYS A 20 5.99 -19.95 2.35
N MET A 21 5.33 -20.64 3.28
CA MET A 21 5.93 -21.07 4.53
C MET A 21 6.83 -22.31 4.40
N GLU A 22 6.77 -23.01 3.27
CA GLU A 22 7.62 -24.17 2.98
C GLU A 22 9.11 -23.79 2.89
N TYR A 23 9.40 -22.63 2.30
CA TYR A 23 10.77 -22.13 2.13
C TYR A 23 11.22 -21.23 3.29
N LYS A 24 11.50 -21.85 4.45
CA LYS A 24 11.93 -21.15 5.68
C LYS A 24 13.14 -20.23 5.48
N MET A 25 14.11 -20.60 4.64
CA MET A 25 15.29 -19.78 4.35
C MET A 25 14.91 -18.49 3.61
N THR A 26 14.04 -18.58 2.61
CA THR A 26 13.54 -17.42 1.85
C THR A 26 12.77 -16.46 2.75
N PHE A 27 12.01 -17.00 3.71
CA PHE A 27 11.34 -16.19 4.74
C PHE A 27 12.34 -15.41 5.61
N LEU A 28 13.38 -16.07 6.12
CA LEU A 28 14.42 -15.42 6.94
C LEU A 28 15.16 -14.32 6.16
N PHE A 29 15.58 -14.59 4.92
CA PHE A 29 16.23 -13.58 4.08
C PHE A 29 15.32 -12.37 3.82
N MET A 30 14.03 -12.61 3.50
CA MET A 30 13.05 -11.54 3.35
C MET A 30 12.90 -10.73 4.63
N PHE A 31 12.83 -11.40 5.79
CA PHE A 31 12.73 -10.73 7.08
C PHE A 31 13.94 -9.81 7.34
N PHE A 32 15.17 -10.30 7.17
CA PHE A 32 16.38 -9.49 7.37
C PHE A 32 16.51 -8.34 6.36
N ALA A 33 16.23 -8.59 5.08
CA ALA A 33 16.24 -7.55 4.05
C ALA A 33 15.26 -6.42 4.41
N LEU A 34 14.12 -6.80 4.97
CA LEU A 34 13.09 -5.87 5.38
C LEU A 34 13.49 -5.06 6.62
N VAL A 35 14.12 -5.70 7.62
CA VAL A 35 14.70 -5.00 8.79
C VAL A 35 15.73 -3.96 8.35
N ILE A 36 16.63 -4.32 7.43
CA ILE A 36 17.65 -3.39 6.90
C ILE A 36 17.01 -2.24 6.13
N TYR A 37 16.06 -2.55 5.24
CA TYR A 37 15.32 -1.54 4.47
C TYR A 37 14.67 -0.49 5.38
N TYR A 38 14.00 -0.94 6.45
CA TYR A 38 13.36 -0.03 7.38
C TYR A 38 14.34 0.70 8.31
N ALA A 39 15.42 0.07 8.74
CA ALA A 39 16.48 0.74 9.48
C ALA A 39 17.08 1.90 8.66
N GLY A 40 17.23 1.72 7.34
CA GLY A 40 17.64 2.77 6.42
C GLY A 40 16.67 3.94 6.38
N HIS A 41 15.37 3.67 6.23
CA HIS A 41 14.32 4.70 6.26
C HIS A 41 14.28 5.47 7.59
N ILE A 42 14.34 4.77 8.72
CA ILE A 42 14.45 5.41 10.05
C ILE A 42 15.71 6.25 10.15
N GLY A 43 16.84 5.77 9.63
CA GLY A 43 18.11 6.51 9.59
C GLY A 43 17.99 7.82 8.81
N VAL A 44 17.37 7.80 7.63
CA VAL A 44 17.11 9.02 6.83
C VAL A 44 16.23 9.99 7.62
N VAL A 45 15.15 9.50 8.23
CA VAL A 45 14.27 10.31 9.07
C VAL A 45 15.06 10.94 10.21
N LEU A 46 15.83 10.17 10.99
CA LEU A 46 16.64 10.66 12.12
C LEU A 46 17.64 11.76 11.70
N VAL A 47 18.29 11.61 10.55
CA VAL A 47 19.19 12.65 10.00
C VAL A 47 18.42 13.94 9.71
N ILE A 48 17.21 13.83 9.18
CA ILE A 48 16.33 14.98 8.96
C ILE A 48 15.89 15.58 10.30
N LEU A 49 15.48 14.78 11.30
CA LEU A 49 15.07 15.25 12.64
C LEU A 49 16.22 15.99 13.35
N ALA A 50 17.46 15.55 13.15
CA ALA A 50 18.63 16.19 13.75
C ALA A 50 18.94 17.57 13.15
N LYS A 51 18.45 17.86 11.93
CA LYS A 51 18.70 19.11 11.21
C LYS A 51 17.49 20.04 11.16
N PHE A 52 16.28 19.50 11.19
CA PHE A 52 15.03 20.23 10.98
C PHE A 52 14.03 19.94 12.10
N THR A 53 13.52 20.99 12.74
CA THR A 53 12.46 20.91 13.75
C THR A 53 11.08 20.81 13.13
N THR A 54 10.88 21.40 11.95
CA THR A 54 9.66 21.32 11.16
C THR A 54 9.99 21.18 9.68
N ILE A 55 9.12 20.49 8.93
CA ILE A 55 9.21 20.35 7.47
C ILE A 55 7.98 21.03 6.88
N ALA A 56 8.17 22.17 6.22
CA ALA A 56 7.07 22.97 5.66
C ALA A 56 5.91 23.23 6.64
N GLY A 57 6.25 23.50 7.91
CA GLY A 57 5.28 23.76 8.99
C GLY A 57 4.79 22.52 9.72
N TRP A 58 5.14 21.31 9.29
CA TRP A 58 4.78 20.06 9.95
C TRP A 58 5.83 19.68 10.99
N SER A 59 5.38 19.41 12.21
CA SER A 59 6.17 18.81 13.27
C SER A 59 6.50 17.35 12.98
N LEU A 60 7.47 16.81 13.71
CA LEU A 60 7.92 15.43 13.55
C LEU A 60 6.83 14.41 13.88
N GLY A 61 5.99 14.72 14.87
CA GLY A 61 4.83 13.89 15.23
C GLY A 61 3.82 13.81 14.08
N GLU A 62 3.49 14.95 13.47
CA GLU A 62 2.54 15.02 12.35
C GLU A 62 3.09 14.31 11.11
N MET A 63 4.40 14.43 10.86
CA MET A 63 5.10 13.67 9.81
C MET A 63 5.05 12.16 10.05
N ALA A 64 5.27 11.71 11.30
CA ALA A 64 5.17 10.31 11.67
C ALA A 64 3.73 9.78 11.52
N PHE A 65 2.72 10.60 11.82
CA PHE A 65 1.31 10.26 11.63
C PHE A 65 0.97 10.10 10.14
N LEU A 66 1.43 11.04 9.30
CA LEU A 66 1.30 10.99 7.85
C LEU A 66 1.96 9.75 7.24
N TYR A 67 3.18 9.43 7.69
CA TYR A 67 3.88 8.21 7.29
C TYR A 67 3.14 6.95 7.73
N GLY A 68 2.62 6.94 8.97
CA GLY A 68 1.85 5.83 9.50
C GLY A 68 0.60 5.52 8.67
N LEU A 69 -0.17 6.53 8.29
CA LEU A 69 -1.36 6.36 7.43
C LEU A 69 -0.98 5.75 6.07
N MET A 70 0.11 6.24 5.47
CA MET A 70 0.61 5.74 4.20
C MET A 70 1.01 4.27 4.28
N VAL A 71 1.88 3.91 5.25
CA VAL A 71 2.42 2.54 5.35
C VAL A 71 1.34 1.54 5.76
N PHE A 72 0.45 1.93 6.67
CA PHE A 72 -0.66 1.07 7.09
C PHE A 72 -1.61 0.78 5.93
N SER A 73 -2.06 1.82 5.22
CA SER A 73 -2.95 1.66 4.06
C SER A 73 -2.27 0.89 2.92
N GLN A 74 -0.97 1.06 2.72
CA GLN A 74 -0.18 0.27 1.77
C GLN A 74 -0.13 -1.20 2.16
N GLY A 75 0.06 -1.51 3.45
CA GLY A 75 0.02 -2.88 3.96
C GLY A 75 -1.31 -3.56 3.63
N LEU A 76 -2.42 -2.89 3.95
CA LEU A 76 -3.77 -3.36 3.59
C LEU A 76 -3.93 -3.52 2.08
N THR A 77 -3.49 -2.54 1.29
CA THR A 77 -3.60 -2.61 -0.18
C THR A 77 -2.83 -3.81 -0.74
N SER A 78 -1.63 -4.09 -0.23
CA SER A 78 -0.84 -5.24 -0.67
C SER A 78 -1.46 -6.59 -0.30
N VAL A 79 -2.25 -6.68 0.79
CA VAL A 79 -3.00 -7.91 1.09
C VAL A 79 -3.98 -8.25 -0.03
N PHE A 80 -4.69 -7.25 -0.58
CA PHE A 80 -5.75 -7.49 -1.55
C PHE A 80 -5.30 -7.36 -3.02
N PHE A 81 -4.36 -6.47 -3.31
CA PHE A 81 -4.01 -6.06 -4.68
C PHE A 81 -2.57 -6.39 -5.08
N SER A 82 -1.78 -7.10 -4.26
CA SER A 82 -0.39 -7.46 -4.62
C SER A 82 -0.31 -8.25 -5.92
N SER A 83 -1.23 -9.19 -6.14
CA SER A 83 -1.30 -9.99 -7.37
C SER A 83 -1.36 -9.16 -8.65
N MET A 84 -1.88 -7.93 -8.59
CA MET A 84 -1.99 -7.04 -9.75
C MET A 84 -0.61 -6.56 -10.24
N ASN A 85 0.39 -6.50 -9.37
CA ASN A 85 1.74 -6.05 -9.75
C ASN A 85 2.41 -6.99 -10.76
N GLU A 86 2.01 -8.26 -10.78
CA GLU A 86 2.54 -9.30 -11.67
C GLU A 86 1.49 -9.74 -12.70
N PHE A 87 0.46 -8.93 -12.92
CA PHE A 87 -0.63 -9.26 -13.84
C PHE A 87 -0.13 -9.45 -15.28
N GLU A 88 0.89 -8.70 -15.72
CA GLU A 88 1.50 -8.92 -17.04
C GLU A 88 1.97 -10.37 -17.25
N THR A 89 2.49 -11.02 -16.21
CA THR A 89 3.01 -12.39 -16.31
C THR A 89 1.90 -13.37 -16.60
N LEU A 90 0.71 -13.15 -16.02
CA LEU A 90 -0.48 -13.96 -16.27
C LEU A 90 -0.95 -13.84 -17.73
N VAL A 91 -0.85 -12.63 -18.30
CA VAL A 91 -1.22 -12.36 -19.69
C VAL A 91 -0.20 -12.97 -20.64
N VAL A 92 1.10 -12.70 -20.43
CA VAL A 92 2.20 -13.19 -21.28
C VAL A 92 2.27 -14.71 -21.30
N ASN A 93 2.01 -15.39 -20.18
CA ASN A 93 2.05 -16.84 -20.09
C ASN A 93 0.74 -17.52 -20.55
N GLY A 94 -0.29 -16.77 -20.95
CA GLY A 94 -1.61 -17.32 -21.29
C GLY A 94 -2.39 -17.90 -20.10
N GLU A 95 -1.94 -17.65 -18.86
CA GLU A 95 -2.63 -18.11 -17.65
C GLU A 95 -3.92 -17.34 -17.40
N PHE A 96 -4.02 -16.11 -17.90
CA PHE A 96 -5.24 -15.30 -17.81
C PHE A 96 -6.41 -15.96 -18.56
N ASP A 97 -6.18 -16.58 -19.72
CA ASP A 97 -7.22 -17.28 -20.49
C ASP A 97 -7.82 -18.45 -19.68
N ARG A 98 -6.98 -19.13 -18.89
CA ARG A 98 -7.43 -20.18 -17.97
C ARG A 98 -8.34 -19.64 -16.85
N LEU A 99 -8.14 -18.38 -16.45
CA LEU A 99 -9.01 -17.75 -15.45
C LEU A 99 -10.37 -17.36 -16.03
N LEU A 100 -10.42 -17.00 -17.32
CA LEU A 100 -11.65 -16.63 -18.03
C LEU A 100 -12.61 -17.81 -18.23
N VAL A 101 -12.09 -19.02 -18.44
CA VAL A 101 -12.93 -20.23 -18.62
C VAL A 101 -13.50 -20.80 -17.31
N ARG A 102 -13.03 -20.33 -16.15
CA ARG A 102 -13.55 -20.76 -14.85
C ARG A 102 -14.85 -20.02 -14.53
N PRO A 103 -15.84 -20.68 -13.90
CA PRO A 103 -17.13 -20.06 -13.55
C PRO A 103 -17.02 -19.14 -12.31
N LEU A 104 -15.96 -18.34 -12.22
CA LEU A 104 -15.67 -17.40 -11.14
C LEU A 104 -15.23 -16.06 -11.73
N ASN A 105 -15.51 -14.95 -11.03
CA ASN A 105 -15.07 -13.64 -11.48
C ASN A 105 -13.53 -13.59 -11.63
N PRO A 106 -12.97 -13.30 -12.82
CA PRO A 106 -11.52 -13.32 -13.06
C PRO A 106 -10.74 -12.40 -12.12
N LEU A 107 -11.25 -11.20 -11.86
CA LEU A 107 -10.62 -10.24 -10.95
C LEU A 107 -10.61 -10.79 -9.52
N GLY A 108 -11.71 -11.36 -9.05
CA GLY A 108 -11.77 -12.00 -7.72
C GLY A 108 -10.76 -13.15 -7.57
N GLN A 109 -10.59 -13.95 -8.64
CA GLN A 109 -9.59 -15.02 -8.67
C GLN A 109 -8.16 -14.48 -8.57
N ILE A 110 -7.83 -13.42 -9.30
CA ILE A 110 -6.49 -12.80 -9.29
C ILE A 110 -6.20 -12.18 -7.92
N LEU A 111 -7.12 -11.38 -7.38
CA LEU A 111 -6.94 -10.73 -6.07
C LEU A 111 -6.75 -11.76 -4.95
N SER A 112 -7.36 -12.93 -5.05
CA SER A 112 -7.23 -14.01 -4.05
C SER A 112 -6.05 -14.95 -4.29
N SER A 113 -5.31 -14.81 -5.39
CA SER A 113 -4.30 -15.79 -5.81
C SER A 113 -3.00 -15.70 -5.04
N LYS A 114 -2.59 -14.52 -4.58
CA LYS A 114 -1.32 -14.30 -3.88
C LYS A 114 -1.54 -13.53 -2.59
N PHE A 115 -0.80 -13.94 -1.58
CA PHE A 115 -0.68 -13.23 -0.31
C PHE A 115 0.78 -12.83 -0.11
N GLU A 116 1.07 -11.55 0.10
CA GLU A 116 2.42 -11.06 0.35
C GLU A 116 2.74 -10.96 1.84
N ILE A 117 3.80 -11.64 2.27
CA ILE A 117 4.34 -11.57 3.65
C ILE A 117 4.77 -10.15 4.01
N ILE A 118 5.29 -9.39 3.03
CA ILE A 118 5.68 -7.98 3.20
C ILE A 118 4.50 -7.13 3.70
N SER A 119 3.26 -7.51 3.38
CA SER A 119 2.05 -6.83 3.86
C SER A 119 1.90 -6.88 5.38
N LEU A 120 2.26 -8.00 6.02
CA LEU A 120 2.21 -8.15 7.48
C LEU A 120 3.19 -7.20 8.17
N ALA A 121 4.37 -7.02 7.60
CA ALA A 121 5.36 -6.10 8.13
C ALA A 121 4.95 -4.63 7.93
N ASN A 122 4.40 -4.28 6.77
CA ASN A 122 3.80 -2.96 6.55
C ASN A 122 2.69 -2.69 7.57
N PHE A 123 1.89 -3.70 7.92
CA PHE A 123 0.83 -3.56 8.91
C PHE A 123 1.39 -3.25 10.31
N THR A 124 2.36 -4.02 10.81
CA THR A 124 2.97 -3.76 12.12
C THR A 124 3.63 -2.38 12.18
N ILE A 125 4.37 -2.00 11.14
CA ILE A 125 5.05 -0.70 11.07
C ILE A 125 4.06 0.44 10.97
N GLY A 126 3.06 0.31 10.10
CA GLY A 126 2.00 1.29 9.95
C GLY A 126 1.27 1.56 11.26
N ILE A 127 0.93 0.51 12.03
CA ILE A 127 0.33 0.65 13.37
C ILE A 127 1.29 1.39 14.31
N THR A 128 2.55 0.97 14.35
CA THR A 128 3.53 1.52 15.30
C THR A 128 3.76 3.00 15.02
N ALA A 129 3.93 3.37 13.74
CA ALA A 129 4.09 4.74 13.29
C ALA A 129 2.82 5.58 13.50
N LEU A 130 1.62 5.02 13.28
CA LEU A 130 0.35 5.70 13.57
C LEU A 130 0.19 6.00 15.05
N CYS A 131 0.45 5.03 15.93
CA CYS A 131 0.36 5.22 17.38
C CYS A 131 1.40 6.23 17.87
N PHE A 132 2.64 6.10 17.43
CA PHE A 132 3.72 7.04 17.76
C PHE A 132 3.41 8.45 17.26
N GLY A 133 3.10 8.59 15.97
CA GLY A 133 2.76 9.87 15.36
C GLY A 133 1.55 10.51 16.01
N SER A 134 0.51 9.73 16.32
CA SER A 134 -0.67 10.23 17.02
C SER A 134 -0.35 10.80 18.40
N TYR A 135 0.51 10.12 19.16
CA TYR A 135 0.93 10.59 20.49
C TYR A 135 1.76 11.88 20.40
N TYR A 136 2.78 11.92 19.53
CA TYR A 136 3.68 13.07 19.42
C TYR A 136 3.10 14.26 18.66
N ALA A 137 2.14 14.04 17.76
CA ALA A 137 1.39 15.11 17.10
C ALA A 137 0.31 15.72 18.03
N GLY A 138 0.04 15.09 19.18
CA GLY A 138 -1.00 15.56 20.10
C GLY A 138 -2.42 15.41 19.52
N VAL A 139 -2.66 14.39 18.69
CA VAL A 139 -3.96 14.13 18.07
C VAL A 139 -5.02 13.94 19.16
N GLN A 140 -5.99 14.83 19.18
CA GLN A 140 -7.12 14.77 20.13
C GLN A 140 -8.16 13.76 19.61
N TRP A 141 -8.11 12.54 20.13
CA TRP A 141 -9.05 11.48 19.75
C TRP A 141 -10.45 11.76 20.28
N THR A 142 -11.37 11.99 19.35
CA THR A 142 -12.82 11.98 19.61
C THR A 142 -13.43 10.71 19.04
N PHE A 143 -14.64 10.35 19.50
CA PHE A 143 -15.38 9.21 18.95
C PHE A 143 -15.56 9.32 17.42
N ALA A 144 -15.81 10.54 16.92
CA ALA A 144 -15.92 10.81 15.49
C ALA A 144 -14.62 10.53 14.73
N LYS A 145 -13.47 10.97 15.25
CA LYS A 145 -12.15 10.69 14.65
C LYS A 145 -11.83 9.19 14.65
N ALA A 146 -12.12 8.51 15.75
CA ALA A 146 -11.93 7.06 15.87
C ALA A 146 -12.77 6.27 14.84
N LEU A 147 -14.03 6.69 14.61
CA LEU A 147 -14.91 6.08 13.62
C LEU A 147 -14.53 6.44 12.17
N PHE A 148 -13.97 7.64 11.97
CA PHE A 148 -13.54 8.11 10.64
C PHE A 148 -12.26 7.44 10.15
N LEU A 149 -11.34 7.07 11.07
CA LEU A 149 -10.07 6.44 10.71
C LEU A 149 -10.23 5.16 9.84
N PRO A 150 -11.10 4.19 10.19
CA PRO A 150 -11.39 3.06 9.29
C PRO A 150 -11.88 3.46 7.90
N ALA A 151 -12.72 4.50 7.79
CA ALA A 151 -13.21 4.99 6.51
C ALA A 151 -12.11 5.60 5.66
N VAL A 152 -11.20 6.38 6.28
CA VAL A 152 -9.98 6.91 5.64
C VAL A 152 -9.13 5.78 5.11
N LEU A 153 -8.84 4.77 5.94
CA LEU A 153 -8.00 3.64 5.58
C LEU A 153 -8.62 2.82 4.44
N PHE A 154 -9.94 2.60 4.47
CA PHE A 154 -10.66 1.93 3.41
C PHE A 154 -10.61 2.72 2.10
N GLY A 155 -10.83 4.04 2.15
CA GLY A 155 -10.70 4.92 1.00
C GLY A 155 -9.29 4.89 0.40
N ALA A 156 -8.26 4.96 1.25
CA ALA A 156 -6.86 4.85 0.83
C ALA A 156 -6.56 3.52 0.13
N VAL A 157 -7.11 2.41 0.62
CA VAL A 157 -6.97 1.09 -0.02
C VAL A 157 -7.63 1.05 -1.39
N LEU A 158 -8.83 1.63 -1.52
CA LEU A 158 -9.52 1.69 -2.81
C LEU A 158 -8.78 2.58 -3.83
N ILE A 159 -8.25 3.72 -3.40
CA ILE A 159 -7.47 4.61 -4.26
C ILE A 159 -6.21 3.88 -4.76
N GLN A 160 -5.39 3.37 -3.86
CA GLN A 160 -4.15 2.68 -4.24
C GLN A 160 -4.43 1.40 -5.04
N GLY A 161 -5.45 0.64 -4.68
CA GLY A 161 -5.88 -0.56 -5.42
C GLY A 161 -6.39 -0.22 -6.82
N GLY A 162 -7.16 0.86 -6.96
CA GLY A 162 -7.65 1.37 -8.24
C GLY A 162 -6.50 1.82 -9.16
N VAL A 163 -5.53 2.57 -8.62
CA VAL A 163 -4.33 2.95 -9.37
C VAL A 163 -3.54 1.72 -9.84
N ARG A 164 -3.31 0.74 -8.95
CA ARG A 164 -2.64 -0.53 -9.34
C ARG A 164 -3.39 -1.24 -10.45
N LEU A 165 -4.72 -1.37 -10.33
CA LEU A 165 -5.55 -2.03 -11.34
C LEU A 165 -5.47 -1.31 -12.69
N ALA A 166 -5.64 0.01 -12.70
CA ALA A 166 -5.60 0.80 -13.93
C ALA A 166 -4.25 0.68 -14.65
N VAL A 167 -3.14 0.78 -13.90
CA VAL A 167 -1.79 0.66 -14.46
C VAL A 167 -1.53 -0.77 -14.95
N SER A 168 -1.92 -1.78 -14.18
CA SER A 168 -1.76 -3.19 -14.57
C SER A 168 -2.54 -3.54 -15.83
N ALA A 169 -3.75 -3.00 -16.02
CA ALA A 169 -4.57 -3.25 -17.21
C ALA A 169 -3.93 -2.77 -18.51
N VAL A 170 -2.98 -1.83 -18.46
CA VAL A 170 -2.24 -1.35 -19.64
C VAL A 170 -1.49 -2.49 -20.36
N CYS A 171 -1.14 -3.57 -19.65
CA CYS A 171 -0.46 -4.72 -20.26
C CYS A 171 -1.27 -5.39 -21.38
N PHE A 172 -2.60 -5.21 -21.43
CA PHE A 172 -3.40 -5.74 -22.53
C PHE A 172 -3.00 -5.13 -23.89
N TRP A 173 -2.50 -3.91 -23.92
CA TRP A 173 -2.02 -3.25 -25.14
C TRP A 173 -0.50 -3.35 -25.30
N THR A 174 0.25 -3.19 -24.21
CA THR A 174 1.72 -3.15 -24.29
C THR A 174 2.39 -4.52 -24.13
N VAL A 175 1.63 -5.56 -23.76
CA VAL A 175 2.04 -6.92 -23.41
C VAL A 175 2.92 -6.99 -22.15
N ARG A 176 3.91 -6.09 -22.03
CA ARG A 176 4.76 -5.91 -20.86
C ARG A 176 4.66 -4.48 -20.36
N ASN A 177 4.39 -4.29 -19.07
CA ASN A 177 4.29 -3.00 -18.40
C ASN A 177 4.94 -2.99 -17.00
N ARG A 178 5.79 -3.97 -16.67
CA ARG A 178 6.44 -4.07 -15.35
C ARG A 178 7.10 -2.78 -14.89
N SER A 179 7.83 -2.12 -15.79
CA SER A 179 8.50 -0.85 -15.49
C SER A 179 7.48 0.24 -15.15
N LEU A 180 6.37 0.31 -15.89
CA LEU A 180 5.29 1.26 -15.64
C LEU A 180 4.65 1.00 -14.26
N VAL A 181 4.32 -0.26 -13.96
CA VAL A 181 3.81 -0.67 -12.64
C VAL A 181 4.79 -0.27 -11.55
N HIS A 182 6.09 -0.56 -11.74
CA HIS A 182 7.09 -0.23 -10.74
C HIS A 182 7.17 1.28 -10.49
N THR A 183 7.26 2.10 -11.55
CA THR A 183 7.32 3.55 -11.44
C THR A 183 6.05 4.12 -10.80
N VAL A 184 4.86 3.75 -11.29
CA VAL A 184 3.62 4.36 -10.81
C VAL A 184 3.22 3.85 -9.42
N VAL A 185 3.46 2.59 -9.09
CA VAL A 185 3.02 2.00 -7.80
C VAL A 185 4.07 2.17 -6.70
N TYR A 186 5.36 2.09 -7.02
CA TYR A 186 6.42 2.17 -6.02
C TYR A 186 7.04 3.55 -5.93
N SER A 187 7.36 4.22 -7.05
CA SER A 187 7.98 5.55 -6.98
C SER A 187 7.01 6.65 -6.53
N SER A 188 5.71 6.50 -6.80
CA SER A 188 4.71 7.48 -6.34
C SER A 188 4.56 7.53 -4.82
N LYS A 189 4.93 6.46 -4.10
CA LYS A 189 4.92 6.42 -2.63
C LYS A 189 5.91 7.41 -2.03
N GLU A 190 7.08 7.53 -2.64
CA GLU A 190 8.09 8.50 -2.21
C GLU A 190 7.57 9.94 -2.33
N MET A 191 6.64 10.19 -3.26
CA MET A 191 6.04 11.51 -3.44
C MET A 191 5.07 11.87 -2.32
N ILE A 192 4.36 10.88 -1.76
CA ILE A 192 3.43 11.08 -0.66
C ILE A 192 4.08 10.85 0.72
N LEU A 193 5.38 10.54 0.79
CA LEU A 193 6.13 10.49 2.05
C LEU A 193 6.16 11.85 2.76
N TYR A 194 6.04 12.93 1.99
CA TYR A 194 6.09 14.30 2.46
C TYR A 194 4.75 15.02 2.27
N PRO A 195 4.48 16.09 3.05
CA PRO A 195 3.27 16.89 2.90
C PRO A 195 3.18 17.46 1.48
N VAL A 196 2.01 17.39 0.86
CA VAL A 196 1.83 17.81 -0.54
C VAL A 196 2.15 19.31 -0.73
N THR A 197 2.08 20.10 0.35
CA THR A 197 2.45 21.52 0.41
C THR A 197 3.92 21.81 0.07
N ILE A 198 4.83 20.82 0.15
CA ILE A 198 6.23 21.03 -0.25
C ILE A 198 6.39 21.20 -1.77
N TYR A 199 5.43 20.71 -2.55
CA TYR A 199 5.51 20.72 -4.00
C TYR A 199 4.89 21.98 -4.61
N LYS A 200 5.29 22.30 -5.84
CA LYS A 200 4.66 23.36 -6.64
C LYS A 200 3.21 23.00 -6.99
N MET A 201 2.38 24.01 -7.23
CA MET A 201 0.94 23.88 -7.51
C MET A 201 0.59 22.80 -8.54
N TRP A 202 1.31 22.71 -9.66
CA TRP A 202 1.05 21.70 -10.70
C TRP A 202 1.15 20.26 -10.17
N MET A 203 2.11 20.01 -9.28
CA MET A 203 2.31 18.69 -8.67
C MET A 203 1.24 18.42 -7.61
N GLN A 204 0.82 19.44 -6.87
CA GLN A 204 -0.30 19.32 -5.92
C GLN A 204 -1.59 18.92 -6.67
N VAL A 205 -1.89 19.60 -7.78
CA VAL A 205 -3.05 19.26 -8.63
C VAL A 205 -2.92 17.85 -9.20
N PHE A 206 -1.73 17.45 -9.65
CA PHE A 206 -1.46 16.10 -10.14
C PHE A 206 -1.72 15.02 -9.07
N LEU A 207 -1.20 15.22 -7.86
CA LEU A 207 -1.35 14.27 -6.74
C LEU A 207 -2.75 14.25 -6.15
N THR A 208 -3.50 15.35 -6.22
CA THR A 208 -4.84 15.46 -5.67
C THR A 208 -5.94 15.05 -6.65
N ILE A 209 -5.85 15.49 -7.91
CA ILE A 209 -6.94 15.35 -8.88
C ILE A 209 -6.71 14.17 -9.83
N LEU A 210 -5.49 14.02 -10.36
CA LEU A 210 -5.23 13.01 -11.39
C LEU A 210 -4.98 11.61 -10.81
N PHE A 211 -4.16 11.51 -9.77
CA PHE A 211 -3.80 10.22 -9.13
C PHE A 211 -4.43 9.98 -7.74
N PRO A 212 -5.37 10.83 -7.30
CA PRO A 212 -5.80 11.06 -5.90
C PRO A 212 -4.91 10.57 -4.73
N LEU A 213 -3.58 10.51 -4.87
CA LEU A 213 -2.69 9.94 -3.85
C LEU A 213 -2.62 10.82 -2.59
N ALA A 214 -2.85 12.13 -2.72
CA ALA A 214 -2.89 13.03 -1.58
C ALA A 214 -3.99 12.68 -0.56
N PHE A 215 -5.07 12.01 -0.99
CA PHE A 215 -6.15 11.56 -0.11
C PHE A 215 -5.80 10.31 0.70
N VAL A 216 -4.69 9.63 0.37
CA VAL A 216 -4.23 8.46 1.11
C VAL A 216 -3.74 8.84 2.51
N ASN A 217 -3.05 9.97 2.63
CA ASN A 217 -2.43 10.37 3.90
C ASN A 217 -2.55 11.87 4.18
N PHE A 218 -2.17 12.75 3.26
CA PHE A 218 -2.01 14.19 3.52
C PHE A 218 -3.31 14.87 3.98
N TYR A 219 -4.39 14.77 3.19
CA TYR A 219 -5.67 15.39 3.57
C TYR A 219 -6.27 14.80 4.86
N PRO A 220 -6.28 13.46 5.05
CA PRO A 220 -6.69 12.90 6.33
C PRO A 220 -5.80 13.35 7.50
N SER A 221 -4.47 13.36 7.34
CA SER A 221 -3.53 13.81 8.37
C SER A 221 -3.78 15.24 8.81
N TYR A 222 -4.22 16.12 7.91
CA TYR A 222 -4.55 17.50 8.25
C TYR A 222 -5.84 17.62 9.10
N TYR A 223 -6.73 16.62 9.05
CA TYR A 223 -7.97 16.59 9.83
C TYR A 223 -7.79 16.03 11.25
N PHE A 224 -6.86 15.07 11.42
CA PHE A 224 -6.58 14.44 12.71
C PHE A 224 -5.75 15.34 13.61
#